data_AF-A0A519H8U0-F1
#
_entry.id   AF-A0A519H8U0-F1
#
_cell.length_a   1.000
_cell.length_b   1.000
_cell.length_c   1.000
_cell.angle_alpha   90.00
_cell.angle_beta   90.00
_cell.angle_gamma   90.00
#
_symmetry.space_group_name_H-M   'P 1'
#
loop_
_entity.id
_entity.type
_entity.pdbx_description
1 polymer ?
#
loop_
_entity_poly.entity_id
_entity_poly.type
_entity_poly.pdbx_seq_one_letter_code
_entity_poly.pdbx_strand_id
1 'polypeptide(L)'
;MATHPAPRPMSAEEKKVIFASSLGTVFEWYDFYLYGSLAAIIAKQFFSGLDAGAAFIFALLAFAAGFLVRPFGAIVFGRLGDMIG
;
A
#
# COMPACT_ATOMS: atom_id res chain seq x y z
N MET A 1 6.54 -42.80 -15.35
CA MET A 1 5.62 -41.74 -15.83
C MET A 1 4.80 -41.30 -14.62
N ALA A 2 5.18 -40.19 -13.97
CA ALA A 2 4.47 -39.68 -12.80
C ALA A 2 3.22 -38.90 -13.26
N THR A 3 2.05 -39.31 -12.79
CA THR A 3 0.78 -38.63 -13.09
C THR A 3 0.70 -37.33 -12.28
N HIS A 4 0.67 -36.17 -12.95
CA HIS A 4 0.38 -34.90 -12.30
C HIS A 4 -1.09 -34.91 -11.83
N PRO A 5 -1.37 -34.64 -10.53
CA PRO A 5 -2.74 -34.50 -10.07
C PRO A 5 -3.40 -33.29 -10.75
N ALA A 6 -4.67 -33.45 -11.15
CA ALA A 6 -5.47 -32.38 -11.72
C ALA A 6 -5.64 -31.23 -10.70
N PRO A 7 -5.63 -29.95 -11.13
CA PRO A 7 -5.74 -28.81 -10.23
C PRO A 7 -7.08 -28.85 -9.47
N ARG A 8 -7.00 -28.72 -8.13
CA ARG A 8 -8.19 -28.65 -7.27
C ARG A 8 -8.89 -27.28 -7.43
N PRO A 9 -10.24 -27.24 -7.38
CA PRO A 9 -10.96 -25.98 -7.37
C PRO A 9 -10.65 -25.18 -6.09
N MET A 10 -10.63 -23.86 -6.19
CA MET A 10 -10.44 -22.98 -5.04
C MET A 10 -11.61 -23.05 -4.07
N SER A 11 -11.31 -23.16 -2.78
CA SER A 11 -12.27 -23.07 -1.69
C SER A 11 -12.88 -21.67 -1.58
N ALA A 12 -14.02 -21.55 -0.90
CA ALA A 12 -14.66 -20.26 -0.64
C ALA A 12 -13.77 -19.33 0.21
N GLU A 13 -13.03 -19.89 1.17
CA GLU A 13 -12.09 -19.14 2.01
C GLU A 13 -10.89 -18.62 1.21
N GLU A 14 -10.29 -19.45 0.34
CA GLU A 14 -9.20 -18.99 -0.55
C GLU A 14 -9.65 -17.82 -1.43
N LYS A 15 -10.89 -17.88 -1.97
CA LYS A 15 -11.46 -16.78 -2.76
C LYS A 15 -11.65 -15.51 -1.92
N LYS A 16 -12.13 -15.66 -0.69
CA LYS A 16 -12.33 -14.54 0.25
C LYS A 16 -11.02 -13.87 0.62
N VAL A 17 -9.98 -14.64 0.94
CA VAL A 17 -8.64 -14.14 1.27
C VAL A 17 -8.04 -13.40 0.08
N ILE A 18 -8.11 -13.97 -1.13
CA ILE A 18 -7.61 -13.31 -2.34
C ILE A 18 -8.36 -12.00 -2.60
N PHE A 19 -9.68 -11.98 -2.44
CA PHE A 19 -10.47 -10.77 -2.62
C PHE A 19 -10.10 -9.69 -1.61
N ALA A 20 -9.99 -10.04 -0.32
CA ALA A 20 -9.59 -9.12 0.74
C ALA A 20 -8.18 -8.55 0.51
N SER A 21 -7.22 -9.40 0.13
CA SER A 21 -5.84 -8.99 -0.21
C SER A 21 -5.80 -8.07 -1.44
N SER A 22 -6.62 -8.38 -2.46
CA SER A 22 -6.72 -7.54 -3.67
C SER A 22 -7.29 -6.16 -3.34
N LEU A 23 -8.34 -6.09 -2.50
CA LEU A 23 -8.90 -4.82 -2.06
C LEU A 23 -7.89 -3.99 -1.27
N GLY A 24 -7.13 -4.61 -0.36
CA GLY A 24 -6.04 -3.94 0.35
C GLY A 24 -5.02 -3.32 -0.61
N THR A 25 -4.61 -4.11 -1.61
CA THR A 25 -3.69 -3.63 -2.66
C THR A 25 -4.28 -2.44 -3.43
N VAL A 26 -5.55 -2.50 -3.82
CA VAL A 26 -6.22 -1.40 -4.54
C VAL A 26 -6.26 -0.13 -3.69
N PHE A 27 -6.60 -0.24 -2.40
CA PHE A 27 -6.66 0.93 -1.53
C PHE A 27 -5.28 1.58 -1.34
N GLU A 28 -4.23 0.79 -1.19
CA GLU A 28 -2.86 1.31 -1.12
C GLU A 28 -2.48 2.08 -2.40
N TRP A 29 -2.76 1.51 -3.57
CA TRP A 29 -2.46 2.17 -4.84
C TRP A 29 -3.33 3.41 -5.07
N TYR A 30 -4.59 3.36 -4.63
CA TYR A 30 -5.50 4.50 -4.73
C TYR A 30 -4.98 5.70 -3.92
N ASP A 31 -4.61 5.48 -2.66
CA ASP A 31 -4.11 6.55 -1.80
C ASP A 31 -2.80 7.13 -2.33
N PHE A 32 -1.87 6.27 -2.79
CA PHE A 32 -0.62 6.73 -3.38
C PHE A 32 -0.79 7.52 -4.66
N TYR A 33 -1.68 7.06 -5.54
CA TYR A 33 -2.01 7.79 -6.75
C TYR A 33 -2.65 9.15 -6.42
N LEU A 34 -3.56 9.16 -5.46
CA LEU A 34 -4.23 10.38 -5.01
C LEU A 34 -3.22 11.37 -4.40
N TYR A 35 -2.36 10.92 -3.50
CA TYR A 35 -1.30 11.77 -2.93
C TYR A 35 -0.37 12.30 -4.02
N GLY A 36 0.14 11.42 -4.91
CA GLY A 36 1.06 11.80 -5.98
C GLY A 36 0.46 12.81 -6.95
N SER A 37 -0.79 12.60 -7.38
CA SER A 37 -1.51 13.52 -8.27
C SER A 37 -1.79 14.87 -7.61
N LEU A 38 -1.99 14.91 -6.29
CA LEU A 38 -2.22 16.12 -5.52
C LEU A 38 -0.95 16.72 -4.91
N ALA A 39 0.23 16.14 -5.18
CA ALA A 39 1.48 16.52 -4.50
C ALA A 39 1.81 18.01 -4.63
N ALA A 40 1.54 18.62 -5.79
CA ALA A 40 1.74 20.06 -5.99
C ALA A 40 0.78 20.92 -5.13
N ILE A 41 -0.45 20.45 -4.92
CA ILE A 41 -1.43 21.13 -4.07
C ILE A 41 -1.03 20.98 -2.60
N ILE A 42 -0.64 19.76 -2.19
CA ILE A 42 -0.14 19.47 -0.84
C ILE A 42 1.09 20.33 -0.55
N ALA A 43 2.05 20.42 -1.47
CA ALA A 43 3.22 21.28 -1.37
C ALA A 43 2.83 22.73 -1.07
N LYS A 44 1.91 23.29 -1.86
CA LYS A 44 1.45 24.67 -1.70
C LYS A 44 0.72 24.89 -0.38
N GLN A 45 -0.06 23.92 0.09
CA GLN A 45 -0.92 24.10 1.26
C GLN A 45 -0.19 23.86 2.58
N PHE A 46 0.70 22.85 2.62
CA PHE A 46 1.37 22.42 3.84
C PHE A 46 2.81 22.94 3.98
N PHE A 47 3.45 23.34 2.88
CA PHE A 47 4.83 23.83 2.85
C PHE A 47 4.97 25.23 2.25
N SER A 48 3.94 26.07 2.38
CA SER A 48 3.87 27.43 1.82
C SER A 48 4.95 28.40 2.28
N GLY A 49 5.62 28.13 3.40
CA GLY A 49 6.73 28.93 3.93
C GLY A 49 8.09 28.63 3.28
N LEU A 50 8.17 27.62 2.42
CA LEU A 50 9.37 27.28 1.64
C LEU A 50 9.28 27.88 0.23
N ASP A 51 10.42 27.96 -0.47
CA ASP A 51 10.37 28.20 -1.91
C ASP A 51 9.63 27.06 -2.63
N ALA A 52 9.08 27.34 -3.82
CA ALA A 52 8.21 26.40 -4.51
C ALA A 52 8.89 25.04 -4.83
N GLY A 53 10.20 25.05 -5.09
CA GLY A 53 10.96 23.83 -5.36
C GLY A 53 11.13 22.99 -4.09
N ALA A 54 11.57 23.63 -3.00
CA ALA A 54 11.72 22.98 -1.71
C ALA A 54 10.38 22.46 -1.17
N ALA A 55 9.30 23.24 -1.28
CA ALA A 55 7.95 22.81 -0.88
C ALA A 55 7.52 21.52 -1.57
N PHE A 56 7.78 21.41 -2.88
CA PHE A 56 7.47 20.21 -3.65
C PHE A 56 8.35 19.02 -3.25
N ILE A 57 9.65 19.24 -3.07
CA ILE A 57 10.57 18.20 -2.57
C ILE A 57 10.09 17.67 -1.22
N PHE A 58 9.69 18.52 -0.29
CA PHE A 58 9.17 18.11 1.01
C PHE A 58 7.87 17.31 0.90
N ALA A 59 6.95 17.70 0.01
CA ALA A 59 5.75 16.90 -0.26
C ALA A 59 6.10 15.50 -0.81
N LEU A 60 7.10 15.40 -1.69
CA LEU A 60 7.61 14.11 -2.19
C LEU A 60 8.34 13.30 -1.10
N LEU A 61 9.04 13.94 -0.17
CA LEU A 61 9.66 13.27 0.97
C LEU A 61 8.60 12.70 1.92
N ALA A 62 7.52 13.43 2.17
CA ALA A 62 6.38 12.92 2.92
C ALA A 62 5.70 11.73 2.22
N PHE A 63 5.57 11.77 0.88
CA PHE A 63 5.15 10.61 0.10
C PHE A 63 6.10 9.42 0.27
N ALA A 64 7.40 9.64 0.15
CA ALA A 64 8.44 8.61 0.32
C ALA A 64 8.44 8.03 1.75
N ALA A 65 8.16 8.84 2.77
CA ALA A 65 8.04 8.37 4.15
C ALA A 65 6.94 7.32 4.31
N GLY A 66 5.84 7.42 3.55
CA GLY A 66 4.80 6.39 3.49
C GLY A 66 5.34 5.00 3.10
N PHE A 67 6.33 4.94 2.19
CA PHE A 67 6.99 3.68 1.83
C PHE A 67 7.90 3.16 2.94
N LEU A 68 8.55 4.04 3.70
CA LEU A 68 9.36 3.63 4.86
C LEU A 68 8.51 3.02 5.97
N VAL A 69 7.25 3.44 6.11
CA VAL A 69 6.32 2.90 7.13
C VAL A 69 5.83 1.50 6.76
N ARG A 70 5.78 1.14 5.47
CA ARG A 70 5.26 -0.17 5.01
C ARG A 70 5.94 -1.39 5.65
N PRO A 71 7.28 -1.50 5.73
CA PRO A 71 7.93 -2.58 6.46
C PRO A 71 7.47 -2.71 7.91
N PHE A 72 7.25 -1.60 8.60
CA PHE A 72 6.76 -1.62 9.98
C PHE A 72 5.32 -2.14 10.06
N GLY A 73 4.45 -1.67 9.15
CA GLY A 73 3.10 -2.20 9.01
C GLY A 73 3.10 -3.70 8.75
N ALA A 74 3.93 -4.18 7.82
CA ALA A 74 4.05 -5.60 7.50
C ALA A 74 4.51 -6.44 8.70
N ILE A 75 5.46 -5.94 9.50
CA ILE A 75 5.92 -6.64 10.71
C ILE A 75 4.81 -6.72 11.76
N VAL A 76 4.11 -5.61 12.02
CA VAL A 76 3.07 -5.54 13.06
C VAL A 76 1.83 -6.34 12.65
N PHE A 77 1.28 -6.05 11.47
CA PHE A 77 0.06 -6.69 10.99
C PHE A 77 0.30 -8.11 10.48
N GLY A 78 1.49 -8.42 9.96
CA GLY A 78 1.88 -9.80 9.64
C GLY A 78 1.88 -10.67 10.89
N ARG A 79 2.55 -10.22 11.96
CA ARG A 79 2.54 -10.93 13.25
C ARG A 79 1.13 -11.04 13.83
N LEU A 80 0.32 -9.99 13.72
CA LEU A 80 -1.06 -10.00 14.20
C LEU A 80 -1.91 -11.02 13.43
N GLY A 81 -1.77 -11.09 12.10
CA GLY A 81 -2.42 -12.08 11.26
C GLY A 81 -2.00 -13.51 11.61
N ASP A 82 -0.71 -13.75 11.83
CA ASP A 82 -0.20 -15.06 12.27
C ASP A 82 -0.77 -15.51 13.63
N MET A 83 -1.10 -14.56 14.51
CA MET A 83 -1.64 -14.83 15.85
C MET A 83 -3.17 -15.01 15.87
N ILE A 84 -3.91 -14.27 15.05
CA ILE A 84 -5.38 -14.22 15.10
C ILE A 84 -6.01 -15.18 14.07
N GLY A 85 -5.35 -15.44 12.95
CA GLY A 85 -5.89 -16.21 11.82
C GLY A 85 -6.63 -15.34 10.81
#